data_AF-A0A9W6GSK2-F1
#
_entry.id   AF-A0A9W6GSK2-F1
#
_cell.length_a   1.000
_cell.length_b   1.000
_cell.length_c   1.000
_cell.angle_alpha   90.00
_cell.angle_beta   90.00
_cell.angle_gamma   90.00
#
_symmetry.space_group_name_H-M   'P 1'
#
loop_
_entity.id
_entity.type
_entity.pdbx_description
1 polymer ?
#
loop_
_entity_poly.entity_id
_entity_poly.type
_entity_poly.pdbx_seq_one_letter_code
_entity_poly.pdbx_strand_id
1 'polypeptide(L)' 'MKKIGTVVYWIGMIMSLPFILLIGASIMRMVSEGLQPQYVNSAFLGLFGAVFSYAVGVMLRHMIMQHADQS' A
#
# COMPACT_ATOMS: atom_id res chain seq x y z
N MET A 1 -15.37 -16.42 8.77
CA MET A 1 -14.25 -15.68 9.40
C MET A 1 -12.94 -15.73 8.59
N LYS A 2 -12.27 -16.89 8.42
CA LYS A 2 -10.98 -17.01 7.68
C LYS A 2 -10.99 -16.46 6.23
N LYS A 3 -12.09 -16.67 5.49
CA LYS A 3 -12.27 -16.12 4.13
C LYS A 3 -12.34 -14.59 4.10
N ILE A 4 -13.01 -13.96 5.06
CA ILE A 4 -13.18 -12.50 5.12
C ILE A 4 -11.83 -11.83 5.42
N GLY A 5 -11.07 -12.35 6.39
CA GLY A 5 -9.72 -11.84 6.66
C GLY A 5 -8.75 -12.00 5.48
N THR A 6 -8.94 -13.04 4.65
CA THR A 6 -8.15 -13.23 3.42
C THR A 6 -8.55 -12.21 2.35
N VAL A 7 -9.85 -11.99 2.13
CA VAL A 7 -10.35 -10.99 1.17
C VAL A 7 -9.86 -9.59 1.54
N VAL A 8 -9.88 -9.24 2.82
CA VAL A 8 -9.42 -7.92 3.29
C VAL A 8 -7.91 -7.73 3.15
N TYR A 9 -7.13 -8.80 3.36
CA TYR A 9 -5.69 -8.77 3.05
C TYR A 9 -5.43 -8.54 1.56
N TRP A 10 -6.20 -9.20 0.68
CA TRP A 10 -6.13 -8.98 -0.77
C TRP A 10 -6.54 -7.56 -1.17
N ILE A 11 -7.58 -6.99 -0.55
CA ILE A 11 -7.98 -5.60 -0.78
C ILE A 11 -6.85 -4.64 -0.39
N GLY A 12 -6.24 -4.82 0.78
CA GLY A 12 -5.08 -4.03 1.20
C GLY A 12 -3.90 -4.11 0.23
N MET A 13 -3.65 -5.31 -0.32
CA MET A 13 -2.62 -5.51 -1.35
C MET A 13 -2.97 -4.81 -2.66
N ILE A 14 -4.22 -4.90 -3.14
CA ILE A 14 -4.68 -4.24 -4.37
C ILE A 14 -4.62 -2.71 -4.22
N MET A 15 -5.01 -2.18 -3.06
CA MET A 15 -4.95 -0.74 -2.78
C MET A 15 -3.52 -0.18 -2.80
N SER A 16 -2.50 -1.04 -2.62
CA SER A 16 -1.09 -0.65 -2.71
C SER A 16 -0.58 -0.52 -4.15
N LEU A 17 -1.22 -1.17 -5.14
CA LEU A 17 -0.82 -1.14 -6.55
C LEU A 17 -0.65 0.28 -7.15
N PRO A 18 -1.60 1.22 -7.01
CA PRO A 18 -1.44 2.56 -7.56
C PRO A 18 -0.21 3.28 -7.00
N PHE A 19 0.11 3.05 -5.73
CA PHE A 19 1.29 3.63 -5.10
C PHE A 19 2.59 3.02 -5.61
N ILE A 20 2.64 1.70 -5.82
CA ILE A 20 3.79 1.01 -6.43
C ILE A 20 4.03 1.55 -7.85
N LEU A 21 2.97 1.72 -8.64
CA LEU A 21 3.07 2.31 -9.98
C LEU A 21 3.59 3.75 -9.93
N LEU A 22 3.14 4.53 -8.94
CA LEU A 22 3.57 5.91 -8.75
C LEU A 22 5.05 6.01 -8.35
N ILE A 23 5.54 5.10 -7.51
CA ILE A 23 6.97 4.95 -7.19
C ILE A 23 7.75 4.62 -8.47
N GLY A 24 7.32 3.59 -9.20
CA GLY A 24 7.99 3.15 -10.43
C GLY A 24 8.07 4.25 -11.49
N ALA A 25 6.96 4.97 -11.72
CA ALA A 25 6.92 6.11 -12.64
C ALA A 25 7.85 7.25 -12.19
N SER A 26 7.89 7.53 -10.89
CA SER A 26 8.76 8.56 -10.33
C SER A 26 10.24 8.19 -10.47
N ILE A 27 10.60 6.92 -10.21
CA ILE A 27 11.97 6.42 -10.40
C ILE A 27 12.37 6.49 -11.87
N MET A 28 11.50 6.05 -12.78
CA MET A 28 11.76 6.12 -14.21
C MET A 28 12.05 7.55 -14.66
N ARG A 29 11.25 8.53 -14.18
CA ARG A 29 11.49 9.97 -14.45
C ARG A 29 12.78 10.48 -13.81
N MET A 30 13.14 10.06 -12.60
CA MET A 30 14.42 10.43 -11.99
C MET A 30 15.61 9.93 -12.81
N VAL A 31 15.50 8.74 -13.41
CA VAL A 31 16.56 8.16 -14.25
C VAL A 31 16.63 8.84 -15.61
N SER A 32 15.49 9.18 -16.23
CA SER A 32 15.47 9.77 -17.59
C SER A 32 15.68 11.29 -17.61
N GLU A 33 15.14 12.02 -16.63
CA GLU A 33 15.10 13.49 -16.60
C GLU A 33 15.94 14.09 -15.46
N GLY A 34 16.60 13.24 -14.67
CA GLY A 34 17.45 13.63 -13.54
C GLY A 34 16.70 13.79 -12.23
N LEU A 35 17.47 13.99 -11.16
CA LEU A 35 16.98 14.16 -9.78
C LEU A 35 16.30 15.52 -9.59
N GLN A 36 15.02 15.59 -9.93
CA GLN A 36 14.19 16.76 -9.65
C GLN A 36 13.38 16.58 -8.35
N PRO A 37 13.19 17.65 -7.54
CA PRO A 37 12.46 17.56 -6.27
C PRO A 37 11.04 17.01 -6.41
N GLN A 38 10.38 17.29 -7.54
CA GLN A 38 9.02 16.80 -7.81
C GLN A 38 8.94 15.27 -7.92
N TYR A 39 9.95 14.63 -8.52
CA TYR A 39 10.00 13.16 -8.67
C TYR A 39 10.37 12.47 -7.37
N VAL A 40 11.21 13.11 -6.56
CA VAL A 40 11.52 12.66 -5.20
C VAL A 40 10.25 12.72 -4.34
N ASN A 41 9.55 13.84 -4.33
CA ASN A 41 8.30 14.00 -3.58
C ASN A 41 7.22 13.00 -4.00
N SER A 42 7.04 12.78 -5.30
CA SER A 42 6.08 11.78 -5.79
C SER A 42 6.49 10.36 -5.40
N ALA A 43 7.78 10.01 -5.49
CA ALA A 43 8.28 8.72 -5.02
C ALA A 43 8.03 8.52 -3.51
N PHE A 44 8.28 9.54 -2.68
CA PHE A 44 7.99 9.51 -1.24
C PHE A 44 6.50 9.38 -0.93
N LEU A 45 5.64 10.10 -1.68
CA LEU A 45 4.19 9.99 -1.54
C LEU A 45 3.71 8.57 -1.87
N GLY A 46 4.25 7.98 -2.95
CA GLY A 46 4.03 6.59 -3.30
C GLY A 46 4.49 5.64 -2.19
N LEU A 47 5.69 5.84 -1.66
CA LEU A 47 6.23 5.01 -0.58
C LEU A 47 5.35 5.05 0.68
N PHE A 48 4.93 6.26 1.08
CA PHE A 48 4.04 6.45 2.21
C PHE A 48 2.69 5.77 2.00
N GLY A 49 2.07 5.95 0.83
CA GLY A 49 0.79 5.33 0.52
C GLY A 49 0.84 3.79 0.45
N ALA A 50 1.96 3.23 -0.03
CA ALA A 50 2.17 1.79 -0.05
C ALA A 50 2.29 1.21 1.38
N VAL A 51 3.10 1.84 2.24
CA VAL A 51 3.26 1.43 3.65
C VAL A 51 1.95 1.59 4.42
N PHE A 52 1.26 2.71 4.22
CA PHE A 52 -0.04 2.97 4.86
C PHE A 52 -1.08 1.92 4.46
N SER A 53 -1.20 1.62 3.16
CA SER A 53 -2.12 0.59 2.65
C SER A 53 -1.84 -0.78 3.24
N TYR A 54 -0.57 -1.16 3.36
CA TYR A 54 -0.16 -2.40 4.02
C TYR A 54 -0.54 -2.43 5.50
N ALA A 55 -0.22 -1.36 6.24
CA ALA A 55 -0.54 -1.25 7.66
C ALA A 55 -2.05 -1.34 7.92
N VAL A 56 -2.87 -0.66 7.11
CA VAL A 56 -4.34 -0.73 7.19
C VAL A 56 -4.83 -2.15 6.89
N GLY A 57 -4.28 -2.82 5.86
CA GLY A 57 -4.64 -4.20 5.55
C GLY A 57 -4.34 -5.18 6.70
N VAL A 58 -3.20 -5.02 7.37
CA VAL A 58 -2.83 -5.82 8.55
C VAL A 58 -3.74 -5.51 9.75
N MET A 59 -4.04 -4.23 9.97
CA MET A 59 -4.93 -3.79 11.06
C MET A 59 -6.34 -4.35 10.87
N LEU A 60 -6.92 -4.20 9.68
CA LEU A 60 -8.25 -4.72 9.38
C LEU A 60 -8.29 -6.25 9.50
N ARG A 61 -7.26 -6.95 9.04
CA ARG A 61 -7.13 -8.41 9.24
C ARG A 61 -7.14 -8.77 10.73
N HIS A 62 -6.38 -8.05 11.56
CA HIS A 62 -6.35 -8.28 13.01
C HIS A 62 -7.71 -8.01 13.66
N MET A 63 -8.38 -6.90 13.34
CA MET A 63 -9.69 -6.58 13.89
C MET A 63 -10.73 -7.66 13.53
N ILE A 64 -10.73 -8.14 12.28
CA ILE A 64 -11.64 -9.18 11.82
C ILE A 64 -11.35 -10.52 12.49
N MET A 65 -10.07 -10.87 12.68
CA MET A 65 -9.70 -12.10 13.39
C MET A 65 -10.01 -12.02 14.88
N GLN A 66 -9.84 -10.86 15.54
CA GLN A 66 -10.23 -10.67 16.94
C GLN A 66 -11.74 -10.73 17.15
N HIS A 67 -12.54 -10.14 16.26
CA HIS A 67 -14.00 -10.24 16.34
C HIS A 67 -14.51 -11.65 16.01
N ALA A 68 -13.73 -12.45 15.30
CA ALA A 68 -14.06 -13.82 14.96
C ALA A 68 -13.89 -14.84 16.10
N ASP A 69 -12.99 -14.57 17.06
CA ASP A 69 -12.74 -15.42 18.23
C ASP A 69 -13.68 -15.10 19.41
N GLN A 70 -14.45 -14.01 19.34
CA GLN A 70 -15.41 -13.61 20.38
C GLN A 70 -16.86 -14.05 20.11
N SER A 71 -17.14 -14.73 18.98
CA SER A 71 -18.47 -15.26 18.60
C SER A 71 -18.48 -16.78 18.51
#